data_AF-A0A9X8QM19-F1
#
_entry.id   AF-A0A9X8QM19-F1
#
_cell.length_a   1.000
_cell.length_b   1.000
_cell.length_c   1.000
_cell.angle_alpha   90.00
_cell.angle_beta   90.00
_cell.angle_gamma   90.00
#
_symmetry.space_group_name_H-M   'P 1'
#
loop_
_entity.id
_entity.type
_entity.pdbx_description
1 polymer ?
#
loop_
_entity_poly.entity_id
_entity_poly.type
_entity_poly.pdbx_seq_one_letter_code
_entity_poly.pdbx_strand_id
1 'polypeptide(L)'
;MQAAIEHTSLSPKVQEVLASFNEERDEYLDLQKQFSEVFQETNRLEMTAAAFEADAEKANAAWKEMAKARKADQRKINAEIERSVQLKQDAEKFSRTAAVRKELHGEFVIKLSEARFYLAQRVEPVNRVYRGERMNQLLATEGFVDLLHELYKLHSENFFSLLNNSAESWERALAGATFEERKKTSDLAFVEMLERHFHKPSINTKPWHIVSLPGAVKGEIIAQTAGALAKLKKNGGELPLEALGPGAIPSAPAQGLKRVQ
;
A
#
# COMPACT_ATOMS: atom_id res chain seq x y z
N MET A 1 -17.74 -2.15 3.10
CA MET A 1 -18.45 -2.91 2.05
C MET A 1 -18.22 -2.20 0.72
N GLN A 2 -17.33 -2.72 -0.13
CA GLN A 2 -17.27 -2.31 -1.53
C GLN A 2 -18.57 -2.79 -2.19
N ALA A 3 -19.34 -1.89 -2.79
CA ALA A 3 -20.45 -2.30 -3.65
C ALA A 3 -19.85 -3.15 -4.78
N ALA A 4 -20.19 -4.44 -4.80
CA ALA A 4 -19.67 -5.38 -5.76
C ALA A 4 -20.11 -4.94 -7.16
N ILE A 5 -19.15 -4.51 -7.98
CA ILE A 5 -19.40 -4.29 -9.39
C ILE A 5 -19.58 -5.69 -9.99
N GLU A 6 -20.75 -5.95 -10.57
CA GLU A 6 -20.97 -7.18 -11.33
C GLU A 6 -20.03 -7.21 -12.53
N HIS A 7 -18.91 -7.92 -12.39
CA HIS A 7 -17.83 -8.01 -13.38
C HIS A 7 -18.30 -8.50 -14.75
N THR A 8 -19.42 -9.22 -14.80
CA THR A 8 -20.09 -9.71 -16.01
C THR A 8 -20.74 -8.62 -16.85
N SER A 9 -20.90 -7.40 -16.33
CA SER A 9 -21.45 -6.25 -17.07
C SER A 9 -20.39 -5.33 -17.69
N LEU A 10 -19.09 -5.66 -17.52
CA LEU A 10 -17.97 -4.88 -18.03
C LEU A 10 -17.72 -5.21 -19.50
N SER A 11 -17.16 -4.25 -20.26
CA SER A 11 -16.78 -4.52 -21.64
C SER A 11 -15.64 -5.54 -21.71
N PRO A 12 -15.43 -6.20 -22.86
CA PRO A 12 -14.29 -7.09 -23.06
C PRO A 12 -12.94 -6.42 -22.76
N LYS A 13 -12.80 -5.13 -23.12
CA LYS A 13 -11.56 -4.38 -22.89
C LYS A 13 -11.30 -4.13 -21.41
N VAL A 14 -12.34 -3.80 -20.63
CA VAL A 14 -12.19 -3.67 -19.16
C VAL A 14 -11.94 -5.03 -18.51
N GLN A 15 -12.60 -6.09 -18.99
CA GLN A 15 -12.38 -7.45 -18.48
C GLN A 15 -10.94 -7.92 -18.69
N GLU A 16 -10.36 -7.66 -19.86
CA GLU A 16 -8.96 -8.03 -20.17
C GLU A 16 -7.97 -7.35 -19.22
N VAL A 17 -8.04 -6.01 -19.09
CA VAL A 17 -7.12 -5.28 -18.20
C VAL A 17 -7.33 -5.63 -16.73
N LEU A 18 -8.57 -5.98 -16.35
CA LEU A 18 -8.89 -6.40 -15.00
C LEU A 18 -8.39 -7.81 -14.69
N ALA A 19 -8.47 -8.74 -15.64
CA ALA A 19 -7.93 -10.09 -15.49
C ALA A 19 -6.43 -10.05 -15.25
N SER A 20 -5.69 -9.31 -16.08
CA SER A 20 -4.23 -9.12 -15.91
C SER A 20 -3.89 -8.47 -14.56
N PHE A 21 -4.67 -7.47 -14.11
CA PHE A 21 -4.46 -6.90 -12.78
C PHE A 21 -4.73 -7.91 -11.65
N ASN A 22 -5.76 -8.75 -11.80
CA ASN A 22 -6.10 -9.74 -10.79
C ASN A 22 -5.03 -10.83 -10.67
N GLU A 23 -4.42 -11.26 -11.78
CA GLU A 23 -3.28 -12.17 -11.76
C GLU A 23 -2.10 -11.57 -10.97
N GLU A 24 -1.68 -10.35 -11.29
CA GLU A 24 -0.61 -9.64 -10.57
C GLU A 24 -0.95 -9.41 -9.08
N ARG A 25 -2.24 -9.15 -8.79
CA ARG A 25 -2.73 -8.99 -7.42
C ARG A 25 -2.64 -10.31 -6.65
N ASP A 26 -3.07 -11.41 -7.25
CA ASP A 26 -3.11 -12.71 -6.61
C ASP A 26 -1.69 -13.23 -6.36
N GLU A 27 -0.76 -13.02 -7.30
CA GLU A 27 0.68 -13.25 -7.08
C GLU A 27 1.23 -12.43 -5.90
N TYR A 28 0.87 -11.14 -5.80
CA TYR A 28 1.28 -10.31 -4.68
C TYR A 28 0.70 -10.78 -3.34
N LEU A 29 -0.57 -11.21 -3.31
CA LEU A 29 -1.20 -11.76 -2.11
C LEU A 29 -0.55 -13.07 -1.66
N ASP A 30 -0.19 -13.94 -2.61
CA ASP A 30 0.55 -15.17 -2.32
C ASP A 30 1.95 -14.87 -1.76
N LEU A 31 2.64 -13.86 -2.29
CA LEU A 31 3.91 -13.38 -1.73
C LEU A 31 3.73 -12.83 -0.31
N GLN A 32 2.66 -12.08 -0.03
CA GLN A 32 2.36 -11.59 1.33
C GLN A 32 2.13 -12.74 2.31
N LYS A 33 1.44 -13.80 1.87
CA LYS A 33 1.21 -14.99 2.68
C LYS A 33 2.52 -15.70 3.00
N GLN A 34 3.35 -15.99 2.00
CA GLN A 34 4.65 -16.62 2.18
C GLN A 34 5.57 -15.79 3.09
N PHE A 35 5.61 -14.47 2.88
CA PHE A 35 6.35 -13.54 3.72
C PHE A 35 5.91 -13.61 5.18
N SER A 36 4.59 -13.61 5.42
CA SER A 36 4.03 -13.67 6.78
C SER A 36 4.36 -14.98 7.48
N GLU A 37 4.27 -16.11 6.76
CA GLU A 37 4.63 -17.43 7.28
C GLU A 37 6.11 -17.51 7.66
N VAL A 38 7.01 -17.06 6.78
CA VAL A 38 8.46 -17.03 7.05
C VAL A 38 8.79 -16.10 8.23
N PHE A 39 8.14 -14.94 8.30
CA PHE A 39 8.37 -13.96 9.37
C PHE A 39 7.91 -14.52 10.73
N GLN A 40 6.70 -15.08 10.80
CA GLN A 40 6.17 -15.67 12.03
C GLN A 40 7.01 -16.84 12.53
N GLU A 41 7.40 -17.74 11.62
CA GLU A 41 8.19 -18.91 12.00
C GLU A 41 9.63 -18.52 12.40
N THR A 42 10.24 -17.54 11.74
CA THR A 42 11.56 -17.00 12.16
C THR A 42 11.47 -16.44 13.59
N ASN A 43 10.46 -15.63 13.90
CA ASN A 43 10.25 -15.12 15.25
C ASN A 43 10.02 -16.26 16.26
N ARG A 44 9.26 -17.30 15.89
CA ARG A 44 9.04 -18.47 16.76
C ARG A 44 10.35 -19.18 17.08
N LEU A 45 11.23 -19.37 16.08
CA LEU A 45 12.54 -19.99 16.27
C LEU A 45 13.44 -19.14 17.18
N GLU A 46 13.47 -17.82 16.99
CA GLU A 46 14.25 -16.91 17.85
C GLU A 46 13.75 -16.94 19.31
N MET A 47 12.43 -16.90 19.52
CA MET A 47 11.84 -17.02 20.85
C MET A 47 12.14 -18.38 21.50
N THR A 48 12.12 -19.46 20.71
CA THR A 48 12.44 -20.81 21.18
C THR A 48 13.91 -20.88 21.58
N ALA A 49 14.83 -20.37 20.75
CA ALA A 49 16.25 -20.31 21.06
C ALA A 49 16.52 -19.54 22.37
N ALA A 50 15.89 -18.37 22.54
CA ALA A 50 16.01 -17.57 23.74
C ALA A 50 15.48 -18.27 25.00
N ALA A 51 14.39 -19.05 24.87
CA ALA A 51 13.85 -19.84 25.97
C ALA A 51 14.82 -20.96 26.39
N PHE A 52 15.40 -21.69 25.44
CA PHE A 52 16.41 -22.71 25.70
C PHE A 52 17.66 -22.12 26.35
N GLU A 53 18.10 -20.95 25.91
CA GLU A 53 19.26 -20.25 26.50
C GLU A 53 18.98 -19.79 27.94
N ALA A 54 17.79 -19.26 28.21
CA ALA A 54 17.37 -18.89 29.55
C ALA A 54 17.30 -20.10 30.49
N ASP A 55 16.79 -21.24 30.02
CA ASP A 55 16.74 -22.47 30.81
C ASP A 55 18.13 -23.11 30.99
N ALA A 56 19.00 -22.99 30.00
CA ALA A 56 20.40 -23.40 30.11
C ALA A 56 21.13 -22.60 31.19
N GLU A 57 20.90 -21.28 31.28
CA GLU A 57 21.48 -20.44 32.33
C GLU A 57 20.90 -20.74 33.72
N LYS A 58 19.61 -21.08 33.83
CA LYS A 58 19.04 -21.57 35.10
C LYS A 58 19.68 -22.88 35.53
N ALA A 59 19.84 -23.84 34.62
CA ALA A 59 20.53 -25.11 34.90
C ALA A 59 22.00 -24.86 35.29
N ASN A 60 22.66 -23.92 34.61
CA ASN A 60 24.03 -23.51 34.88
C ASN A 60 24.18 -22.92 36.30
N ALA A 61 23.26 -22.07 36.71
CA ALA A 61 23.21 -21.53 38.07
C ALA A 61 22.91 -22.64 39.09
N ALA A 62 21.96 -23.55 38.78
CA ALA A 62 21.55 -24.61 39.68
C ALA A 62 22.69 -25.58 40.03
N TRP A 63 23.45 -26.07 39.04
CA TRP A 63 24.56 -26.98 39.34
C TRP A 63 25.70 -26.28 40.10
N LYS A 64 25.96 -24.99 39.83
CA LYS A 64 26.94 -24.19 40.58
C LYS A 64 26.54 -24.03 42.04
N GLU A 65 25.26 -23.84 42.33
CA GLU A 65 24.76 -23.82 43.71
C GLU A 65 24.86 -25.19 44.38
N MET A 66 24.52 -26.28 43.67
CA MET A 66 24.68 -27.64 44.20
C MET A 66 26.14 -27.96 44.55
N ALA A 67 27.09 -27.48 43.75
CA ALA A 67 28.52 -27.67 43.99
C ALA A 67 29.03 -26.98 45.27
N LYS A 68 28.32 -25.97 45.79
CA LYS A 68 28.65 -25.31 47.06
C LYS A 68 28.18 -26.09 48.30
N ALA A 69 27.35 -27.12 48.13
CA ALA A 69 26.78 -27.88 49.23
C ALA A 69 27.84 -28.76 49.95
N ARG A 70 27.77 -28.82 51.29
CA ARG A 70 28.71 -29.58 52.14
C ARG A 70 28.76 -31.09 51.87
N LYS A 71 27.71 -31.66 51.26
CA LYS A 71 27.60 -33.07 50.83
C LYS A 71 27.05 -33.11 49.40
N ALA A 72 27.80 -32.52 48.47
CA ALA A 72 27.41 -32.47 47.06
C ALA A 72 27.29 -33.88 46.44
N ASP A 73 26.19 -34.13 45.75
CA ASP A 73 26.00 -35.36 44.96
C ASP A 73 26.52 -35.12 43.54
N GLN A 74 27.70 -35.67 43.26
CA GLN A 74 28.37 -35.50 41.96
C GLN A 74 27.53 -36.01 40.79
N ARG A 75 26.69 -37.04 40.99
CA ARG A 75 25.85 -37.58 39.91
C ARG A 75 24.78 -36.56 39.48
N LYS A 76 24.17 -35.87 40.45
CA LYS A 76 23.18 -34.82 40.17
C LYS A 76 23.81 -33.58 39.54
N ILE A 77 25.00 -33.20 39.99
CA ILE A 77 25.76 -32.10 39.38
C ILE A 77 26.09 -32.42 37.92
N ASN A 78 26.61 -33.62 37.64
CA ASN A 78 26.92 -34.03 36.27
C ASN A 78 25.68 -34.06 35.38
N ALA A 79 24.55 -34.58 35.89
CA ALA A 79 23.29 -34.59 35.15
C ALA A 79 22.80 -33.18 34.79
N GLU A 80 22.93 -32.20 35.71
CA GLU A 80 22.54 -30.81 35.41
C GLU A 80 23.55 -30.06 34.54
N ILE A 81 24.84 -30.42 34.60
CA ILE A 81 25.83 -29.94 33.63
C ILE A 81 25.48 -30.45 32.23
N GLU A 82 25.23 -31.75 32.08
CA GLU A 82 24.83 -32.37 30.80
C GLU A 82 23.55 -31.74 30.26
N ARG A 83 22.54 -31.51 31.13
CA ARG A 83 21.31 -30.82 30.75
C ARG A 83 21.56 -29.39 30.29
N SER A 84 22.38 -28.62 31.00
CA SER A 84 22.73 -27.24 30.60
C SER A 84 23.43 -27.22 29.24
N VAL A 85 24.37 -28.14 29.00
CA VAL A 85 25.07 -28.27 27.71
C VAL A 85 24.09 -28.63 26.58
N GLN A 86 23.19 -29.59 26.80
CA GLN A 86 22.19 -29.99 25.80
C GLN A 86 21.26 -28.81 25.46
N LEU A 87 20.77 -28.08 26.46
CA LEU A 87 19.92 -26.89 26.25
C LEU A 87 20.64 -25.80 25.44
N LYS A 88 21.95 -25.60 25.65
CA LYS A 88 22.75 -24.66 24.82
C LYS A 88 22.89 -25.13 23.38
N GLN A 89 23.12 -26.43 23.16
CA GLN A 89 23.19 -26.99 21.80
C GLN A 89 21.85 -26.85 21.07
N ASP A 90 20.74 -27.08 21.78
CA ASP A 90 19.40 -26.91 21.21
C ASP A 90 19.13 -25.43 20.89
N ALA A 91 19.45 -24.50 21.80
CA ALA A 91 19.36 -23.07 21.55
C ALA A 91 20.14 -22.64 20.29
N GLU A 92 21.39 -23.11 20.16
CA GLU A 92 22.23 -22.81 19.01
C GLU A 92 21.64 -23.38 17.70
N LYS A 93 21.08 -24.59 17.73
CA LYS A 93 20.41 -25.18 16.57
C LYS A 93 19.22 -24.33 16.09
N PHE A 94 18.38 -23.87 17.01
CA PHE A 94 17.26 -22.98 16.68
C PHE A 94 17.75 -21.62 16.16
N SER A 95 18.76 -21.04 16.80
CA SER A 95 19.37 -19.76 16.40
C SER A 95 19.99 -19.83 14.98
N ARG A 96 20.75 -20.89 14.67
CA ARG A 96 21.31 -21.10 13.32
C ARG A 96 20.20 -21.24 12.27
N THR A 97 19.13 -21.96 12.59
CA THR A 97 17.98 -22.11 11.68
C THR A 97 17.29 -20.77 11.44
N ALA A 98 17.12 -19.95 12.48
CA ALA A 98 16.57 -18.61 12.36
C ALA A 98 17.46 -17.69 11.51
N ALA A 99 18.79 -17.75 11.70
CA ALA A 99 19.74 -16.94 10.94
C ALA A 99 19.68 -17.21 9.42
N VAL A 100 19.68 -18.49 9.02
CA VAL A 100 19.55 -18.87 7.59
C VAL A 100 18.21 -18.40 7.02
N ARG A 101 17.13 -18.50 7.79
CA ARG A 101 15.81 -18.01 7.36
C ARG A 101 15.75 -16.48 7.27
N LYS A 102 16.50 -15.78 8.11
CA LYS A 102 16.60 -14.31 8.08
C LYS A 102 17.34 -13.82 6.83
N GLU A 103 18.32 -14.56 6.32
CA GLU A 103 18.95 -14.25 5.03
C GLU A 103 17.95 -14.37 3.88
N LEU A 104 17.13 -15.44 3.87
CA LEU A 104 16.04 -15.61 2.90
C LEU A 104 14.97 -14.51 3.02
N HIS A 105 14.77 -13.97 4.23
CA HIS A 105 13.82 -12.89 4.48
C HIS A 105 14.16 -11.63 3.67
N GLY A 106 15.45 -11.30 3.49
CA GLY A 106 15.87 -10.15 2.67
C GLY A 106 15.41 -10.25 1.22
N GLU A 107 15.52 -11.43 0.62
CA GLU A 107 15.03 -11.69 -0.74
C GLU A 107 13.49 -11.57 -0.83
N PHE A 108 12.77 -12.11 0.15
CA PHE A 108 11.31 -11.97 0.21
C PHE A 108 10.88 -10.51 0.37
N VAL A 109 11.58 -9.72 1.20
CA VAL A 109 11.32 -8.29 1.36
C VAL A 109 11.46 -7.56 0.02
N ILE A 110 12.52 -7.85 -0.74
CA ILE A 110 12.73 -7.24 -2.06
C ILE A 110 11.59 -7.63 -3.00
N LYS A 111 11.31 -8.93 -3.18
CA LYS A 111 10.26 -9.41 -4.09
C LYS A 111 8.89 -8.82 -3.76
N LEU A 112 8.55 -8.75 -2.48
CA LEU A 112 7.28 -8.20 -2.02
C LEU A 112 7.18 -6.70 -2.30
N SER A 113 8.27 -5.95 -2.03
CA SER A 113 8.33 -4.51 -2.30
C SER A 113 8.24 -4.21 -3.80
N GLU A 114 8.87 -5.02 -4.63
CA GLU A 114 8.79 -4.93 -6.10
C GLU A 114 7.37 -5.17 -6.60
N ALA A 115 6.77 -6.30 -6.20
CA ALA A 115 5.42 -6.66 -6.60
C ALA A 115 4.41 -5.57 -6.22
N ARG A 116 4.50 -5.04 -4.98
CA ARG A 116 3.66 -3.91 -4.56
C ARG A 116 3.90 -2.66 -5.41
N PHE A 117 5.15 -2.33 -5.70
CA PHE A 117 5.50 -1.13 -6.47
C PHE A 117 4.94 -1.20 -7.89
N TYR A 118 5.08 -2.34 -8.57
CA TYR A 118 4.52 -2.54 -9.91
C TYR A 118 2.99 -2.57 -9.89
N LEU A 119 2.38 -3.30 -8.95
CA LEU A 119 0.92 -3.36 -8.80
C LEU A 119 0.32 -1.97 -8.55
N ALA A 120 0.99 -1.13 -7.76
CA ALA A 120 0.55 0.25 -7.50
C ALA A 120 0.51 1.09 -8.79
N GLN A 121 1.46 0.89 -9.71
CA GLN A 121 1.49 1.59 -11.00
C GLN A 121 0.35 1.16 -11.94
N ARG A 122 -0.25 -0.01 -11.71
CA ARG A 122 -1.27 -0.61 -12.57
C ARG A 122 -2.70 -0.22 -12.17
N VAL A 123 -2.91 0.20 -10.92
CA VAL A 123 -4.23 0.61 -10.39
C VAL A 123 -4.89 1.72 -11.20
N GLU A 124 -4.17 2.82 -11.44
CA GLU A 124 -4.74 3.99 -12.12
C GLU A 124 -4.99 3.73 -13.63
N PRO A 125 -4.09 3.08 -14.38
CA PRO A 125 -4.37 2.66 -15.75
C PRO A 125 -5.67 1.82 -15.89
N VAL A 126 -5.87 0.81 -15.04
CA VAL A 126 -7.07 -0.05 -15.08
C VAL A 126 -8.32 0.77 -14.78
N ASN A 127 -8.30 1.54 -13.71
CA ASN A 127 -9.42 2.40 -13.34
C ASN A 127 -9.72 3.47 -14.41
N ARG A 128 -8.69 3.99 -15.10
CA ARG A 128 -8.86 4.95 -16.19
C ARG A 128 -9.61 4.36 -17.37
N VAL A 129 -9.29 3.13 -17.76
CA VAL A 129 -10.02 2.43 -18.84
C VAL A 129 -11.49 2.27 -18.46
N TYR A 130 -11.76 1.80 -17.23
CA TYR A 130 -13.12 1.67 -16.73
C TYR A 130 -13.88 2.99 -16.71
N ARG A 131 -13.28 4.06 -16.16
CA ARG A 131 -13.90 5.39 -16.11
C ARG A 131 -14.19 5.93 -17.50
N GLY A 132 -13.24 5.80 -18.43
CA GLY A 132 -13.43 6.25 -19.82
C GLY A 132 -14.61 5.54 -20.51
N GLU A 133 -14.73 4.23 -20.34
CA GLU A 133 -15.88 3.50 -20.89
C GLU A 133 -17.20 3.87 -20.21
N ARG A 134 -17.18 4.04 -18.88
CA ARG A 134 -18.38 4.44 -18.16
C ARG A 134 -18.85 5.83 -18.59
N MET A 135 -17.93 6.76 -18.82
CA MET A 135 -18.23 8.07 -19.40
C MET A 135 -18.86 7.93 -20.78
N ASN A 136 -18.29 7.11 -21.66
CA ASN A 136 -18.86 6.88 -23.00
C ASN A 136 -20.26 6.27 -22.95
N GLN A 137 -20.51 5.32 -22.05
CA GLN A 137 -21.85 4.74 -21.84
C GLN A 137 -22.87 5.79 -21.34
N LEU A 138 -22.45 6.66 -20.42
CA LEU A 138 -23.30 7.74 -19.93
C LEU A 138 -23.60 8.74 -21.04
N LEU A 139 -22.61 9.11 -21.86
CA LEU A 139 -22.79 9.97 -23.03
C LEU A 139 -23.68 9.33 -24.10
N ALA A 140 -23.65 8.01 -24.25
CA ALA A 140 -24.54 7.29 -25.17
C ALA A 140 -25.97 7.10 -24.63
N THR A 141 -26.28 7.59 -23.42
CA THR A 141 -27.64 7.50 -22.87
C THR A 141 -28.57 8.41 -23.69
N GLU A 142 -29.68 7.85 -24.15
CA GLU A 142 -30.65 8.56 -24.98
C GLU A 142 -31.10 9.86 -24.32
N GLY A 143 -31.09 10.95 -25.09
CA GLY A 143 -31.45 12.30 -24.63
C GLY A 143 -30.44 12.99 -23.70
N PHE A 144 -29.42 12.29 -23.19
CA PHE A 144 -28.47 12.90 -22.25
C PHE A 144 -27.60 13.99 -22.91
N VAL A 145 -27.09 13.73 -24.11
CA VAL A 145 -26.29 14.70 -24.86
C VAL A 145 -27.13 15.91 -25.24
N ASP A 146 -28.38 15.71 -25.65
CA ASP A 146 -29.29 16.79 -26.02
C ASP A 146 -29.59 17.70 -24.82
N LEU A 147 -29.87 17.11 -23.65
CA LEU A 147 -30.07 17.86 -22.40
C LEU A 147 -28.81 18.61 -21.96
N LEU A 148 -27.63 17.99 -22.07
CA LEU A 148 -26.36 18.66 -21.77
C LEU A 148 -26.11 19.84 -22.73
N HIS A 149 -26.45 19.67 -24.00
CA HIS A 149 -26.33 20.71 -25.01
C HIS A 149 -27.29 21.86 -24.73
N GLU A 150 -28.56 21.57 -24.43
CA GLU A 150 -29.56 22.57 -24.05
C GLU A 150 -29.10 23.37 -22.82
N LEU A 151 -28.63 22.68 -21.78
CA LEU A 151 -28.11 23.32 -20.57
C LEU A 151 -26.89 24.20 -20.86
N TYR A 152 -25.97 23.74 -21.71
CA TYR A 152 -24.81 24.53 -22.12
C TYR A 152 -25.21 25.77 -22.91
N LYS A 153 -26.17 25.66 -23.83
CA LYS A 153 -26.72 26.80 -24.58
C LYS A 153 -27.34 27.84 -23.65
N LEU A 154 -28.23 27.41 -22.75
CA LEU A 154 -28.86 28.30 -21.77
C LEU A 154 -27.83 29.01 -20.90
N HIS A 155 -26.81 28.30 -20.42
CA HIS A 155 -25.71 28.90 -19.66
C HIS A 155 -24.94 29.93 -20.49
N SER A 156 -24.52 29.55 -21.70
CA SER A 156 -23.71 30.40 -22.59
C SER A 156 -24.47 31.67 -22.96
N GLU A 157 -25.74 31.56 -23.37
CA GLU A 157 -26.59 32.71 -23.70
C GLU A 157 -26.76 33.65 -22.50
N ASN A 158 -27.00 33.10 -21.31
CA ASN A 158 -27.10 33.89 -20.08
C ASN A 158 -25.77 34.59 -19.75
N PHE A 159 -24.64 33.88 -19.86
CA PHE A 159 -23.32 34.43 -19.60
C PHE A 159 -22.97 35.59 -20.54
N PHE A 160 -23.20 35.42 -21.85
CA PHE A 160 -22.96 36.49 -22.83
C PHE A 160 -23.98 37.64 -22.71
N SER A 161 -25.22 37.36 -22.32
CA SER A 161 -26.21 38.40 -22.02
C SER A 161 -25.79 39.25 -20.82
N LEU A 162 -25.31 38.64 -19.74
CA LEU A 162 -24.79 39.35 -18.58
C LEU A 162 -23.58 40.23 -18.95
N LEU A 163 -22.60 39.67 -19.67
CA LEU A 163 -21.44 40.42 -20.15
C LEU A 163 -21.82 41.64 -21.01
N ASN A 164 -22.84 41.51 -21.85
CA ASN A 164 -23.29 42.59 -22.73
C ASN A 164 -24.13 43.66 -21.99
N ASN A 165 -24.70 43.33 -20.82
CA ASN A 165 -25.63 44.18 -20.08
C ASN A 165 -25.09 44.69 -18.73
N SER A 166 -23.88 44.29 -18.33
CA SER A 166 -23.34 44.62 -17.01
C SER A 166 -22.55 45.91 -16.94
N ALA A 167 -22.71 46.62 -15.82
CA ALA A 167 -21.95 47.80 -15.45
C ALA A 167 -20.72 47.47 -14.56
N GLU A 168 -20.50 46.20 -14.21
CA GLU A 168 -19.42 45.79 -13.30
C GLU A 168 -18.03 45.80 -13.97
N SER A 169 -16.97 45.97 -13.17
CA SER A 169 -15.61 46.21 -13.68
C SER A 169 -14.94 44.97 -14.28
N TRP A 170 -15.25 43.78 -13.77
CA TRP A 170 -14.68 42.52 -14.27
C TRP A 170 -15.37 42.06 -15.56
N GLU A 171 -16.67 42.32 -15.70
CA GLU A 171 -17.44 42.08 -16.93
C GLU A 171 -16.99 43.01 -18.07
N ARG A 172 -16.65 44.26 -17.76
CA ARG A 172 -16.02 45.19 -18.71
C ARG A 172 -14.63 44.76 -19.17
N ALA A 173 -13.83 44.12 -18.31
CA ALA A 173 -12.53 43.57 -18.71
C ALA A 173 -12.68 42.39 -19.70
N LEU A 174 -13.69 41.54 -19.52
CA LEU A 174 -14.03 40.45 -20.45
C LEU A 174 -14.74 40.94 -21.72
N ALA A 175 -15.48 42.05 -21.66
CA ALA A 175 -16.06 42.69 -22.85
C ALA A 175 -14.98 43.20 -23.82
N GLY A 176 -13.82 43.61 -23.31
CA GLY A 176 -12.64 43.97 -24.11
C GLY A 176 -11.78 42.77 -24.57
N ALA A 177 -12.04 41.57 -24.06
CA ALA A 177 -11.29 40.36 -24.40
C ALA A 177 -11.65 39.83 -25.80
N THR A 178 -10.84 38.89 -26.31
CA THR A 178 -11.18 38.18 -27.55
C THR A 178 -12.38 37.26 -27.36
N PHE A 179 -13.02 36.86 -28.46
CA PHE A 179 -14.10 35.87 -28.41
C PHE A 179 -13.63 34.54 -27.80
N GLU A 180 -12.41 34.11 -28.09
CA GLU A 180 -11.83 32.87 -27.56
C GLU A 180 -11.64 32.91 -26.04
N GLU A 181 -11.15 34.04 -25.51
CA GLU A 181 -11.01 34.23 -24.06
C GLU A 181 -12.36 34.23 -23.36
N ARG A 182 -13.36 34.96 -23.89
CA ARG A 182 -14.72 34.94 -23.33
C ARG A 182 -15.35 33.56 -23.37
N LYS A 183 -15.18 32.83 -24.48
CA LYS A 183 -15.67 31.46 -24.62
C LYS A 183 -15.02 30.53 -23.59
N LYS A 184 -13.69 30.61 -23.42
CA LYS A 184 -12.97 29.82 -22.41
C LYS A 184 -13.46 30.11 -21.00
N THR A 185 -13.72 31.37 -20.66
CA THR A 185 -14.29 31.74 -19.36
C THR A 185 -15.71 31.21 -19.19
N SER A 186 -16.56 31.28 -20.22
CA SER A 186 -17.89 30.67 -20.23
C SER A 186 -17.83 29.15 -20.02
N ASP A 187 -16.93 28.46 -20.72
CA ASP A 187 -16.77 27.02 -20.61
C ASP A 187 -16.32 26.62 -19.20
N LEU A 188 -15.40 27.37 -18.59
CA LEU A 188 -14.97 27.12 -17.21
C LEU A 188 -16.11 27.37 -16.21
N ALA A 189 -16.84 28.49 -16.36
CA ALA A 189 -17.99 28.81 -15.51
C ALA A 189 -19.09 27.74 -15.59
N PHE A 190 -19.30 27.15 -16.77
CA PHE A 190 -20.21 26.03 -16.97
C PHE A 190 -19.77 24.79 -16.19
N VAL A 191 -18.48 24.44 -16.25
CA VAL A 191 -17.91 23.32 -15.48
C VAL A 191 -18.08 23.55 -13.98
N GLU A 192 -17.76 24.75 -13.48
CA GLU A 192 -17.93 25.09 -12.06
C GLU A 192 -19.41 25.01 -11.63
N MET A 193 -20.34 25.45 -12.48
CA MET A 193 -21.78 25.34 -12.22
C MET A 193 -22.19 23.88 -12.05
N LEU A 194 -21.71 22.99 -12.94
CA LEU A 194 -21.92 21.55 -12.86
C LEU A 194 -21.30 20.97 -11.58
N GLU A 195 -20.06 21.32 -11.26
CA GLU A 195 -19.38 20.85 -10.03
C GLU A 195 -20.17 21.20 -8.76
N ARG A 196 -20.71 22.42 -8.66
CA ARG A 196 -21.54 22.84 -7.52
C ARG A 196 -22.82 22.00 -7.39
N HIS A 197 -23.39 21.55 -8.51
CA HIS A 197 -24.57 20.69 -8.51
C HIS A 197 -24.24 19.25 -8.13
N PHE A 198 -23.07 18.74 -8.54
CA PHE A 198 -22.64 17.36 -8.28
C PHE A 198 -21.97 17.14 -6.91
N HIS A 199 -21.59 18.20 -6.19
CA HIS A 199 -20.99 18.10 -4.85
C HIS A 199 -21.94 17.60 -3.74
N LYS A 200 -23.22 17.38 -4.03
CA LYS A 200 -24.14 16.74 -3.08
C LYS A 200 -23.91 15.22 -3.12
N PRO A 201 -23.53 14.56 -2.01
CA PRO A 201 -23.28 13.12 -2.01
C PRO A 201 -24.57 12.39 -2.38
N SER A 202 -24.59 11.79 -3.58
CA SER A 202 -25.69 10.92 -3.99
C SER A 202 -25.50 9.56 -3.33
N ILE A 203 -26.55 9.02 -2.71
CA ILE A 203 -26.51 7.75 -1.97
C ILE A 203 -26.33 6.55 -2.92
N ASN A 204 -26.48 6.73 -4.24
CA ASN A 204 -26.55 5.66 -5.24
C ASN A 204 -25.48 5.71 -6.35
N THR A 205 -24.38 6.43 -6.16
CA THR A 205 -23.27 6.41 -7.14
C THR A 205 -22.56 5.06 -7.15
N LYS A 206 -22.51 4.42 -8.32
CA LYS A 206 -21.64 3.26 -8.55
C LYS A 206 -20.18 3.62 -8.25
N PRO A 207 -19.35 2.68 -7.78
CA PRO A 207 -17.95 2.95 -7.51
C PRO A 207 -17.24 3.43 -8.78
N TRP A 208 -16.46 4.48 -8.65
CA TRP A 208 -15.65 5.09 -9.72
C TRP A 208 -14.28 4.39 -9.89
N HIS A 209 -13.99 3.43 -9.02
CA HIS A 209 -12.85 2.55 -9.06
C HIS A 209 -13.30 1.09 -9.01
N ILE A 210 -12.75 0.26 -9.89
CA ILE A 210 -12.96 -1.19 -9.93
C ILE A 210 -11.82 -1.96 -9.25
N VAL A 211 -10.65 -1.33 -9.12
CA VAL A 211 -9.47 -1.93 -8.49
C VAL A 211 -8.83 -0.99 -7.49
N SER A 212 -8.23 -1.59 -6.47
CA SER A 212 -7.44 -0.91 -5.44
C SER A 212 -6.24 -1.77 -5.08
N LEU A 213 -5.15 -1.11 -4.65
CA LEU A 213 -3.98 -1.81 -4.13
C LEU A 213 -4.35 -2.55 -2.82
N PRO A 214 -4.03 -3.84 -2.66
CA PRO A 214 -4.26 -4.53 -1.41
C PRO A 214 -3.51 -3.87 -0.23
N GLY A 215 -4.03 -4.08 0.98
CA GLY A 215 -3.38 -3.63 2.21
C GLY A 215 -2.01 -4.28 2.36
N ALA A 216 -1.03 -3.53 2.88
CA ALA A 216 0.28 -4.08 3.19
C ALA A 216 0.23 -4.88 4.50
N VAL A 217 1.05 -5.92 4.63
CA VAL A 217 1.12 -6.74 5.85
C VAL A 217 2.21 -6.24 6.81
N LYS A 218 2.09 -6.60 8.09
CA LYS A 218 3.08 -6.22 9.11
C LYS A 218 4.48 -6.70 8.72
N GLY A 219 5.47 -5.82 8.84
CA GLY A 219 6.87 -6.11 8.49
C GLY A 219 7.22 -5.85 7.02
N GLU A 220 6.24 -5.68 6.14
CA GLU A 220 6.45 -5.35 4.73
C GLU A 220 7.16 -4.00 4.59
N ILE A 221 8.08 -3.89 3.63
CA ILE A 221 8.70 -2.63 3.24
C ILE A 221 8.02 -2.12 1.97
N ILE A 222 7.62 -0.86 1.97
CA ILE A 222 6.97 -0.19 0.85
C ILE A 222 7.97 0.76 0.22
N ALA A 223 8.31 0.52 -1.05
CA ALA A 223 9.02 1.48 -1.88
C ALA A 223 8.02 2.37 -2.62
N GLN A 224 8.09 3.69 -2.36
CA GLN A 224 7.22 4.68 -3.00
C GLN A 224 7.78 5.17 -4.34
N THR A 225 9.08 4.97 -4.59
CA THR A 225 9.78 5.43 -5.80
C THR A 225 10.70 4.35 -6.34
N ALA A 226 11.03 4.44 -7.63
CA ALA A 226 12.00 3.54 -8.26
C ALA A 226 13.39 3.64 -7.61
N GLY A 227 13.79 4.85 -7.18
CA GLY A 227 15.03 5.07 -6.47
C GLY A 227 15.06 4.41 -5.09
N ALA A 228 13.93 4.44 -4.37
CA ALA A 228 13.77 3.74 -3.10
C ALA A 228 13.88 2.21 -3.28
N LEU A 229 13.23 1.68 -4.32
CA LEU A 229 13.29 0.26 -4.65
C LEU A 229 14.71 -0.20 -5.01
N ALA A 230 15.43 0.59 -5.82
CA ALA A 230 16.83 0.32 -6.17
C ALA A 230 17.74 0.31 -4.93
N LYS A 231 17.53 1.24 -3.99
CA LYS A 231 18.26 1.27 -2.72
C LYS A 231 17.98 0.04 -1.86
N LEU A 232 16.71 -0.37 -1.76
CA LEU A 232 16.33 -1.56 -1.02
C LEU A 232 17.01 -2.83 -1.57
N LYS A 233 17.05 -2.97 -2.90
CA LYS A 233 17.77 -4.06 -3.58
C LYS A 233 19.26 -4.04 -3.27
N LYS A 234 19.89 -2.86 -3.35
CA LYS A 234 21.32 -2.67 -3.06
C LYS A 234 21.67 -3.06 -1.62
N ASN A 235 20.75 -2.86 -0.68
CA ASN A 235 20.92 -3.20 0.73
C ASN A 235 20.42 -4.61 1.10
N GLY A 236 20.16 -5.47 0.11
CA GLY A 236 19.74 -6.86 0.38
C GLY A 236 18.39 -6.99 1.09
N GLY A 237 17.49 -6.00 0.97
CA GLY A 237 16.19 -6.02 1.64
C GLY A 237 16.19 -5.41 3.04
N GLU A 238 17.31 -4.85 3.49
CA GLU A 238 17.39 -4.13 4.76
C GLU A 238 17.10 -2.63 4.57
N LEU A 239 16.48 -2.02 5.60
CA LEU A 239 16.36 -0.57 5.65
C LEU A 239 17.76 0.03 5.91
N PRO A 240 18.23 1.02 5.13
CA PRO A 240 19.47 1.70 5.43
C PRO A 240 19.42 2.32 6.83
N LEU A 241 20.50 2.19 7.62
CA LEU A 241 20.61 2.74 8.98
C LEU A 241 20.30 4.24 9.07
N GLU A 242 20.53 4.99 7.99
CA GLU A 242 20.18 6.41 7.85
C GLU A 242 18.67 6.68 7.92
N ALA A 243 17.83 5.68 7.68
CA ALA A 243 16.37 5.75 7.82
C ALA A 243 15.89 5.63 9.27
N LEU A 244 16.77 5.30 10.22
CA LEU A 244 16.46 4.99 11.63
C LEU A 244 17.13 5.97 12.62
N GLY A 245 17.74 7.07 12.14
CA GLY A 245 18.51 7.99 12.96
C GLY A 245 17.69 8.72 14.05
N PRO A 246 18.27 8.97 15.24
CA PRO A 246 17.60 9.70 16.32
C PRO A 246 17.39 11.15 15.91
N GLY A 247 16.12 11.55 15.74
CA GLY A 247 15.72 12.88 15.25
C GLY A 247 14.91 12.86 13.94
N ALA A 248 14.71 11.69 13.32
CA ALA A 248 13.79 11.57 12.19
C ALA A 248 12.34 11.81 12.65
N ILE A 249 11.72 12.88 12.15
CA ILE A 249 10.31 13.18 12.39
C ILE A 249 9.48 12.00 11.82
N PRO A 250 8.51 11.42 12.57
CA PRO A 250 7.72 10.26 12.15
C PRO A 250 6.88 10.42 10.86
N SER A 251 6.97 11.56 10.18
CA SER A 251 6.17 11.91 8.99
C SER A 251 6.97 12.02 7.70
N ALA A 252 8.30 11.94 7.72
CA ALA A 252 9.12 11.97 6.51
C ALA A 252 9.55 10.54 6.15
N PRO A 253 9.00 9.93 5.08
CA PRO A 253 9.48 8.62 4.62
C PRO A 253 10.96 8.76 4.31
N ALA A 254 11.81 8.02 5.01
CA ALA A 254 13.24 8.01 4.75
C ALA A 254 13.45 7.66 3.27
N GLN A 255 13.70 8.68 2.45
CA GLN A 255 14.02 8.54 1.03
C GLN A 255 13.03 7.65 0.23
N GLY A 256 11.75 7.62 0.62
CA GLY A 256 10.70 6.83 -0.06
C GLY A 256 10.57 5.36 0.32
N LEU A 257 11.23 4.89 1.39
CA LEU A 257 11.02 3.56 1.99
C LEU A 257 10.21 3.68 3.29
N LYS A 258 9.25 2.78 3.51
CA LYS A 258 8.46 2.69 4.76
C LYS A 258 8.22 1.25 5.16
N ARG A 259 8.56 0.88 6.39
CA ARG A 259 8.15 -0.43 6.97
C ARG A 259 6.78 -0.32 7.62
N VAL A 260 5.94 -1.32 7.40
CA VAL A 260 4.62 -1.45 8.02
C VAL A 260 4.79 -2.02 9.43
N GLN A 261 4.25 -1.31 10.42
CA GLN A 261 4.32 -1.67 11.85
C GLN A 261 3.17 -2.58 12.28
#